data_AF-A0A235J077-F1
#
_entry.id   AF-A0A235J077-F1
#
_cell.length_a   1.000
_cell.length_b   1.000
_cell.length_c   1.000
_cell.angle_alpha   90.00
_cell.angle_beta   90.00
_cell.angle_gamma   90.00
#
_symmetry.space_group_name_H-M   'P 1'
#
loop_
_entity.id
_entity.type
_entity.pdbx_description
1 polymer ?
#
loop_
_entity_poly.entity_id
_entity_poly.type
_entity_poly.pdbx_seq_one_letter_code
_entity_poly.pdbx_strand_id
1 'polypeptide(L)'
;MSQEYNESLQIQEITKLKPKHFADLVRSAQLIFDPTAGVSGRHITVDWEQFGIPHDVADNLRTLGQQYQYASPHIPVEVIWSQLTPETRIWFVQNKDRLWQLEEAFPALDED
;
A
#
# COMPACT_ATOMS: atom_id res chain seq x y z
N MET A 1 -19.47 -14.70 -14.56
CA MET A 1 -18.09 -14.48 -14.06
C MET A 1 -17.46 -13.45 -14.97
N SER A 2 -17.17 -12.25 -14.46
CA SER A 2 -16.51 -11.19 -15.24
C SER A 2 -15.00 -11.48 -15.36
N GLN A 3 -14.34 -10.88 -16.35
CA GLN A 3 -12.91 -11.07 -16.59
C GLN A 3 -12.06 -10.60 -15.41
N GLU A 4 -12.42 -9.48 -14.79
CA GLU A 4 -11.81 -8.92 -13.57
C GLU A 4 -11.80 -9.91 -12.40
N TYR A 5 -12.91 -10.64 -12.21
CA TYR A 5 -13.02 -11.65 -11.15
C TYR A 5 -12.02 -12.81 -11.36
N ASN A 6 -11.79 -13.20 -12.62
CA ASN A 6 -10.83 -14.26 -12.94
C ASN A 6 -9.38 -13.80 -12.74
N GLU A 7 -9.06 -12.55 -13.09
CA GLU A 7 -7.72 -11.99 -12.88
C GLU A 7 -7.39 -11.85 -11.39
N SER A 8 -8.34 -11.35 -10.60
CA SER A 8 -8.21 -11.26 -9.14
C SER A 8 -7.93 -12.62 -8.50
N LEU A 9 -8.65 -13.67 -8.90
CA LEU A 9 -8.43 -15.02 -8.41
C LEU A 9 -7.03 -15.54 -8.78
N GLN A 10 -6.59 -15.37 -10.03
CA GLN A 10 -5.26 -15.82 -10.47
C GLN A 10 -4.14 -15.14 -9.70
N ILE A 11 -4.24 -13.82 -9.49
CA ILE A 11 -3.27 -13.06 -8.68
C ILE A 11 -3.19 -13.65 -7.28
N GLN A 12 -4.33 -13.87 -6.62
CA GLN A 12 -4.38 -14.41 -5.25
C GLN A 12 -3.84 -15.85 -5.17
N GLU A 13 -4.14 -16.70 -6.15
CA GLU A 13 -3.68 -18.09 -6.18
C GLU A 13 -2.16 -18.23 -6.34
N ILE A 14 -1.56 -17.42 -7.23
CA ILE A 14 -0.13 -17.45 -7.53
C ILE A 14 0.67 -16.81 -6.39
N THR A 15 0.23 -15.64 -5.94
CA THR A 15 1.01 -14.81 -4.99
C THR A 15 0.72 -15.14 -3.53
N LYS A 16 -0.36 -15.88 -3.25
CA LYS A 16 -0.94 -16.08 -1.91
C LYS A 16 -1.34 -14.77 -1.22
N LEU A 17 -1.47 -13.68 -1.98
CA LEU A 17 -2.05 -12.44 -1.48
C LEU A 17 -3.55 -12.62 -1.28
N LYS A 18 -4.09 -11.89 -0.30
CA LYS A 18 -5.53 -11.86 0.04
C LYS A 18 -5.99 -10.41 -0.02
N PRO A 19 -7.30 -10.14 -0.18
CA PRO A 19 -7.81 -8.76 -0.24
C PRO A 19 -7.34 -7.88 0.93
N LYS A 20 -7.23 -8.45 2.14
CA LYS A 20 -6.67 -7.72 3.30
C LYS A 20 -5.26 -7.18 3.06
N HIS A 21 -4.38 -7.94 2.39
CA HIS A 21 -3.01 -7.49 2.13
C HIS A 21 -2.98 -6.30 1.18
N PHE A 22 -3.92 -6.24 0.23
CA PHE A 22 -4.08 -5.10 -0.67
C PHE A 22 -4.58 -3.88 0.08
N ALA A 23 -5.53 -4.05 1.01
CA ALA A 23 -5.96 -2.95 1.87
C ALA A 23 -4.80 -2.41 2.73
N ASP A 24 -4.00 -3.30 3.33
CA ASP A 24 -2.82 -2.91 4.12
C ASP A 24 -1.77 -2.20 3.25
N LEU A 25 -1.59 -2.62 1.98
CA LEU A 25 -0.72 -1.93 1.02
C LEU A 25 -1.22 -0.52 0.69
N VAL A 26 -2.52 -0.36 0.48
CA VAL A 26 -3.12 0.96 0.20
C VAL A 26 -2.94 1.89 1.39
N ARG A 27 -3.21 1.42 2.63
CA ARG A 27 -2.95 2.22 3.83
C ARG A 27 -1.48 2.60 3.98
N SER A 28 -0.58 1.65 3.77
CA SER A 28 0.87 1.89 3.78
C SER A 28 1.26 2.94 2.73
N ALA A 29 0.69 2.87 1.52
CA ALA A 29 0.93 3.82 0.45
C ALA A 29 0.43 5.23 0.81
N GLN A 30 -0.78 5.34 1.35
CA GLN A 30 -1.35 6.61 1.84
C GLN A 30 -0.44 7.23 2.90
N LEU A 31 0.09 6.43 3.83
CA LEU A 31 1.03 6.85 4.86
C LEU A 31 2.39 7.26 4.29
N ILE A 32 2.89 6.57 3.27
CA ILE A 32 4.13 6.93 2.57
C ILE A 32 4.00 8.27 1.85
N PHE A 33 2.81 8.54 1.31
CA PHE A 33 2.50 9.82 0.68
C PHE A 33 2.36 10.95 1.71
N ASP A 34 1.58 10.72 2.77
CA ASP A 34 1.35 11.69 3.82
C ASP A 34 1.56 11.06 5.22
N PRO A 35 2.81 11.06 5.72
CA PRO A 35 3.14 10.51 7.03
C PRO A 35 2.59 11.35 8.19
N THR A 36 1.99 12.51 7.89
CA THR A 36 1.36 13.37 8.91
C THR A 36 -0.11 13.02 9.12
N ALA A 37 -0.67 12.11 8.32
CA ALA A 37 -2.09 11.78 8.37
C ALA A 37 -2.99 13.03 8.21
N GLY A 38 -2.60 13.97 7.35
CA GLY A 38 -3.34 15.22 7.12
C GLY A 38 -3.18 16.29 8.20
N VAL A 39 -2.36 16.07 9.24
CA VAL A 39 -2.13 17.06 10.31
C VAL A 39 -1.32 18.25 9.77
N SER A 40 -2.03 19.33 9.49
CA SER A 40 -1.46 20.58 8.98
C SER A 40 -0.41 21.17 9.94
N GLY A 41 0.65 21.76 9.38
CA GLY A 41 1.72 22.43 10.13
C GLY A 41 2.81 21.50 10.67
N ARG A 42 2.77 20.20 10.36
CA ARG A 42 3.87 19.25 10.60
C ARG A 42 4.54 18.91 9.28
N HIS A 43 5.88 18.91 9.27
CA HIS A 43 6.68 18.38 8.17
C HIS A 43 7.53 17.24 8.73
N ILE A 44 7.20 16.01 8.33
CA ILE A 44 7.93 14.81 8.74
C ILE A 44 8.62 14.26 7.49
N THR A 45 9.94 14.13 7.56
CA THR A 45 10.71 13.34 6.58
C THR A 45 10.96 11.98 7.20
N VAL A 46 10.55 10.93 6.50
CA VAL A 46 10.71 9.54 6.94
C VAL A 46 11.76 8.87 6.04
N ASP A 47 12.73 8.23 6.67
CA ASP A 47 13.66 7.33 5.98
C ASP A 47 13.01 5.93 5.89
N TRP A 48 12.33 5.68 4.77
CA TRP A 48 11.59 4.44 4.54
C TRP A 48 12.49 3.21 4.41
N GLU A 49 13.79 3.39 4.11
CA GLU A 49 14.74 2.27 4.06
C GLU A 49 14.93 1.64 5.44
N GLN A 50 14.81 2.42 6.52
CA GLN A 50 14.87 1.90 7.90
C GLN A 50 13.69 0.97 8.23
N PHE A 51 12.58 1.10 7.49
CA PHE A 51 11.42 0.22 7.58
C PHE A 51 11.49 -0.94 6.58
N GLY A 52 12.61 -1.08 5.85
CA GLY A 52 12.82 -2.12 4.84
C GLY A 52 12.07 -1.85 3.53
N ILE A 53 11.74 -0.60 3.23
CA ILE A 53 11.11 -0.18 1.97
C ILE A 53 12.20 0.46 1.09
N PRO A 54 12.64 -0.20 0.01
CA PRO A 54 13.61 0.37 -0.92
C PRO A 54 13.09 1.64 -1.59
N HIS A 55 14.00 2.54 -1.99
CA HIS A 55 13.64 3.81 -2.62
C HIS A 55 12.66 3.67 -3.80
N ASP A 56 12.92 2.76 -4.75
CA ASP A 56 12.07 2.56 -5.93
C ASP A 56 10.66 2.07 -5.57
N VAL A 57 10.56 1.29 -4.48
CA VAL A 57 9.27 0.82 -3.95
C VAL A 57 8.54 1.98 -3.28
N ALA A 58 9.24 2.76 -2.45
CA ALA A 58 8.68 3.93 -1.78
C ALA A 58 8.16 4.97 -2.79
N ASP A 59 8.86 5.18 -3.91
CA ASP A 59 8.41 6.09 -4.96
C ASP A 59 7.12 5.59 -5.64
N ASN A 60 7.06 4.32 -6.01
CA ASN A 60 5.84 3.75 -6.59
C ASN A 60 4.66 3.79 -5.60
N LEU A 61 4.91 3.47 -4.33
CA LEU A 61 3.89 3.56 -3.28
C LEU A 61 3.49 5.00 -2.97
N ARG A 62 4.38 5.99 -3.09
CA ARG A 62 4.04 7.40 -2.93
C ARG A 62 3.05 7.85 -4.00
N THR A 63 3.27 7.46 -5.26
CA THR A 63 2.32 7.74 -6.35
C THR A 63 0.96 7.06 -6.10
N LEU A 64 0.98 5.79 -5.69
CA LEU A 64 -0.26 5.06 -5.36
C LEU A 64 -1.01 5.71 -4.20
N GLY A 65 -0.29 6.09 -3.15
CA GLY A 65 -0.84 6.75 -1.96
C GLY A 65 -1.46 8.10 -2.27
N GLN A 66 -0.81 8.90 -3.13
CA GLN A 66 -1.38 10.16 -3.61
C GLN A 66 -2.70 9.94 -4.35
N GLN A 67 -2.74 8.96 -5.25
CA GLN A 67 -3.93 8.67 -6.05
C GLN A 67 -5.12 8.24 -5.18
N TYR A 68 -4.85 7.50 -4.11
CA TYR A 68 -5.86 6.95 -3.22
C TYR A 68 -5.92 7.64 -1.86
N GLN A 69 -5.38 8.86 -1.70
CA GLN A 69 -5.20 9.52 -0.40
C GLN A 69 -6.46 9.53 0.47
N TYR A 70 -7.63 9.75 -0.14
CA TYR A 70 -8.92 9.85 0.54
C TYR A 70 -9.86 8.68 0.23
N ALA A 71 -9.35 7.63 -0.40
CA ALA A 71 -10.14 6.47 -0.78
C ALA A 71 -10.17 5.42 0.34
N SER A 72 -11.28 4.67 0.40
CA SER A 72 -11.32 3.43 1.17
C SER A 72 -10.21 2.49 0.69
N PRO A 73 -9.51 1.77 1.60
CA PRO A 73 -8.43 0.87 1.21
C PRO A 73 -8.91 -0.38 0.47
N HIS A 74 -10.22 -0.64 0.42
CA HIS A 74 -10.83 -1.80 -0.23
C HIS A 74 -11.01 -1.59 -1.74
N ILE A 75 -9.92 -1.26 -2.44
CA ILE A 75 -9.86 -1.10 -3.90
C ILE A 75 -9.79 -2.49 -4.57
N PRO A 76 -10.37 -2.68 -5.77
CA PRO A 76 -10.24 -3.94 -6.50
C PRO A 76 -8.78 -4.37 -6.71
N VAL A 77 -8.52 -5.66 -6.52
CA VAL A 77 -7.16 -6.24 -6.47
C VAL A 77 -6.42 -6.04 -7.79
N GLU A 78 -7.09 -6.29 -8.90
CA GLU A 78 -6.59 -6.13 -10.26
C GLU A 78 -6.20 -4.68 -10.56
N VAL A 79 -6.99 -3.72 -10.05
CA VAL A 79 -6.72 -2.29 -10.21
C VAL A 79 -5.42 -1.92 -9.49
N ILE A 80 -5.27 -2.33 -8.23
CA ILE A 80 -4.03 -2.07 -7.47
C ILE A 80 -2.85 -2.79 -8.11
N TRP A 81 -2.99 -4.09 -8.41
CA TRP A 81 -1.93 -4.91 -8.96
C TRP A 81 -1.36 -4.35 -10.25
N SER A 82 -2.21 -3.84 -11.14
CA SER A 82 -1.81 -3.25 -12.42
C SER A 82 -0.94 -1.98 -12.30
N GLN A 83 -1.05 -1.26 -11.18
CA GLN A 83 -0.32 0.00 -10.92
C GLN A 83 1.03 -0.22 -10.22
N LEU A 84 1.29 -1.43 -9.71
CA LEU A 84 2.55 -1.77 -9.06
C LEU A 84 3.63 -2.06 -10.11
N THR A 85 4.82 -1.49 -9.91
CA THR A 85 6.01 -1.90 -10.67
C THR A 85 6.40 -3.34 -10.32
N PRO A 86 7.19 -4.02 -11.18
CA PRO A 86 7.70 -5.36 -10.87
C PRO A 86 8.42 -5.43 -9.52
N GLU A 87 9.23 -4.42 -9.19
CA GLU A 87 9.99 -4.32 -7.94
C GLU A 87 9.04 -4.26 -6.74
N THR A 88 8.01 -3.41 -6.81
CA THR A 88 6.99 -3.28 -5.76
C THR A 88 6.17 -4.56 -5.61
N ARG A 89 5.85 -5.27 -6.70
CA ARG A 89 5.14 -6.56 -6.61
C ARG A 89 5.97 -7.61 -5.88
N ILE A 90 7.25 -7.73 -6.22
CA ILE A 90 8.18 -8.67 -5.56
C ILE A 90 8.27 -8.33 -4.07
N TRP A 91 8.53 -7.06 -3.76
CA TRP A 91 8.62 -6.57 -2.38
C TRP A 91 7.31 -6.82 -1.61
N PHE A 92 6.16 -6.54 -2.22
CA PHE A 92 4.85 -6.71 -1.59
C PHE A 92 4.60 -8.17 -1.23
N VAL A 93 4.87 -9.12 -2.12
CA VAL A 93 4.69 -10.56 -1.83
C VAL A 93 5.55 -11.01 -0.66
N GLN A 94 6.79 -10.49 -0.56
CA GLN A 94 7.73 -10.80 0.51
C GLN A 94 7.33 -10.18 1.86
N ASN A 95 6.66 -9.02 1.85
CA ASN A 95 6.37 -8.22 3.04
C ASN A 95 4.89 -8.13 3.43
N LYS A 96 3.97 -8.75 2.68
CA LYS A 96 2.50 -8.69 2.85
C LYS A 96 2.01 -8.90 4.29
N ASP A 97 2.71 -9.71 5.07
CA ASP A 97 2.31 -10.06 6.45
C ASP A 97 2.83 -9.07 7.50
N ARG A 98 3.59 -8.04 7.08
CA ARG A 98 4.25 -7.04 7.94
C ARG A 98 3.81 -5.61 7.67
N LEU A 99 3.00 -5.37 6.63
CA LEU A 99 2.59 -4.01 6.25
C LEU A 99 1.87 -3.26 7.38
N TRP A 100 1.05 -3.96 8.16
CA TRP A 100 0.37 -3.41 9.33
C TRP A 100 1.33 -2.82 10.39
N GLN A 101 2.60 -3.24 10.44
CA GLN A 101 3.61 -2.69 11.35
C GLN A 101 3.97 -1.24 11.02
N LEU A 102 3.78 -0.82 9.77
CA LEU A 102 3.97 0.57 9.37
C LEU A 102 2.95 1.46 10.07
N GLU A 103 1.70 1.01 10.21
CA GLU A 103 0.65 1.80 10.88
C GLU A 103 0.94 1.99 12.37
N GLU A 104 1.61 1.04 13.04
CA GLU A 104 1.99 1.17 14.45
C GLU A 104 3.06 2.25 14.70
N ALA A 105 3.87 2.57 13.69
CA ALA A 105 4.96 3.53 13.81
C ALA A 105 4.51 5.00 13.66
N PHE A 106 3.26 5.23 13.26
CA PHE A 106 2.73 6.55 12.94
C PHE A 106 1.49 6.86 13.77
N PRO A 107 1.13 8.16 13.94
CA PRO A 107 -0.11 8.53 14.60
C PRO A 107 -1.28 7.82 13.93
N ALA A 108 -2.22 7.30 14.72
CA ALA A 108 -3.46 6.75 14.17
C ALA A 108 -4.12 7.79 13.26
N LEU A 109 -4.46 7.40 12.03
CA LEU A 109 -5.44 8.13 11.23
C LEU A 109 -6.75 8.06 12.04
N ASP A 110 -7.16 9.18 12.66
CA ASP A 110 -8.49 9.27 13.25
C ASP A 110 -9.49 9.11 12.09
N GLU A 111 -10.11 7.93 12.00
CA GLU A 111 -11.28 7.70 11.16
C GLU A 111 -12.48 8.37 11.86
N ASP A 112 -12.66 9.67 11.63
CA ASP A 112 -13.91 10.39 11.94
C ASP A 112 -15.03 10.03 10.94
#